data_AF-A0A9P8AAS7-F1
#
_entry.id   AF-A0A9P8AAS7-F1
#
_cell.length_a   1.000
_cell.length_b   1.000
_cell.length_c   1.000
_cell.angle_alpha   90.00
_cell.angle_beta   90.00
_cell.angle_gamma   90.00
#
_symmetry.space_group_name_H-M   'P 1'
#
loop_
_entity.id
_entity.type
_entity.pdbx_description
1 polymer ?
#
loop_
_entity_poly.entity_id
_entity_poly.type
_entity_poly.pdbx_seq_one_letter_code
_entity_poly.pdbx_strand_id
1 'polypeptide(L)'
;MVVMLRGISKRALTIVFGLCVFCALFMLTPYKNKGLNHDPKSWRDSKISTTKQERNLEHQALYKQQAIKDTEERLELSSVLDNNRILLENPALNGKKRVIHTKTRANAAKAMMKQENAKKPMKTEETDDTQQEHDDNDPVDETQAALPTKFDLSTFPSASQMILENTIGAEELKQYISQKSHQAARNVAVGYILRQANTACRNNTIYSVVIKPKSKVAPSGDIHDYTSLARYFYRNPDTPNGLPYVRHDGKPNPEMDTVWDYRLLRKMFRDCYYMGQAYFWTGDERYAEKTVHRVKQWFLDPETRMNPNVKYGSWIFGESLGRAQGVLDMFKVYGVFEALKAIKDSKAMQAEPNLISELQTWFRDYMVWLDSSEEAHHEMKARNNHGTYFTVQYLSILEFLGSNAEAKALAEEAKIVRVGPQIRKDGAQPYETERPISYYYSTFNLQGLILLAMQAASHDVDLWHYSGLADAEAIQKKSKKEAKFDIGGTIEDAIRYVADYGVRDPSEWPYPDSGARPLIEVLKMARIASLVYGRDRWQKSIEDLTATINEGASREDKSGDEDSEDGDGGDGGAADEDSNVFICELGILSHGRLWHCFK
;
A
#
# COMPACT_ATOMS: atom_id res chain seq x y z
N MET A 1 -30.47 19.16 -59.72
CA MET A 1 -29.53 20.26 -59.42
C MET A 1 -28.65 20.53 -60.64
N VAL A 2 -29.28 21.06 -61.68
CA VAL A 2 -28.62 21.76 -62.78
C VAL A 2 -28.78 23.25 -62.44
N VAL A 3 -27.75 24.06 -62.71
CA VAL A 3 -27.58 25.48 -62.34
C VAL A 3 -26.88 25.73 -61.00
N MET A 4 -25.55 25.66 -61.01
CA MET A 4 -24.63 26.61 -60.36
C MET A 4 -23.17 26.11 -60.52
N LEU A 5 -22.62 26.14 -61.73
CA LEU A 5 -21.17 25.96 -61.92
C LEU A 5 -20.68 26.78 -63.13
N ARG A 6 -20.63 28.11 -62.98
CA ARG A 6 -19.76 28.95 -63.82
C ARG A 6 -18.54 29.29 -62.98
N GLY A 7 -17.35 28.87 -63.42
CA GLY A 7 -16.07 29.22 -62.81
C GLY A 7 -15.19 28.07 -62.31
N ILE A 8 -15.60 26.81 -62.46
CA ILE A 8 -14.78 25.67 -62.03
C ILE A 8 -13.81 25.24 -63.15
N SER A 9 -12.53 25.14 -62.82
CA SER A 9 -11.49 24.71 -63.77
C SER A 9 -11.68 23.23 -64.17
N LYS A 10 -11.26 22.87 -65.40
CA LYS A 10 -11.33 21.49 -65.92
C LYS A 10 -10.65 20.46 -64.98
N ARG A 11 -9.66 20.87 -64.18
CA ARG A 11 -8.99 20.02 -63.19
C ARG A 11 -9.89 19.66 -62.01
N ALA A 12 -10.68 20.60 -61.51
CA ALA A 12 -11.60 20.36 -60.39
C ALA A 12 -12.79 19.46 -60.79
N LEU A 13 -13.27 19.55 -62.03
CA LEU A 13 -14.32 18.66 -62.55
C LEU A 13 -13.82 17.20 -62.70
N THR A 14 -12.54 17.03 -63.06
CA THR A 14 -11.91 15.70 -63.24
C THR A 14 -11.70 14.98 -61.91
N ILE A 15 -11.36 15.73 -60.84
CA ILE A 15 -11.16 15.16 -59.49
C ILE A 15 -12.50 14.72 -58.88
N VAL A 16 -13.56 15.51 -59.05
CA VAL A 16 -14.89 15.18 -58.52
C VAL A 16 -15.50 13.97 -59.24
N PHE A 17 -15.34 13.86 -60.57
CA PHE A 17 -15.77 12.67 -61.31
C PHE A 17 -14.92 11.42 -60.98
N GLY A 18 -13.61 11.58 -60.76
CA GLY A 18 -12.73 10.48 -60.36
C GLY A 18 -13.08 9.88 -58.99
N LEU A 19 -13.43 10.72 -58.02
CA LEU A 19 -13.86 10.30 -56.67
C LEU A 19 -15.23 9.59 -56.70
N CYS A 20 -16.17 10.04 -57.54
CA CYS A 20 -17.47 9.36 -57.68
C CYS A 20 -17.36 7.98 -58.36
N VAL A 21 -16.44 7.79 -59.31
CA VAL A 21 -16.21 6.50 -59.98
C VAL A 21 -15.48 5.51 -59.05
N PHE A 22 -14.56 5.99 -58.20
CA PHE A 22 -13.87 5.15 -57.21
C PHE A 22 -14.82 4.64 -56.12
N CYS A 23 -15.75 5.48 -55.64
CA CYS A 23 -16.78 5.09 -54.69
C CYS A 23 -17.82 4.13 -55.28
N ALA A 24 -18.13 4.23 -56.58
CA ALA A 24 -19.05 3.30 -57.25
C ALA A 24 -18.43 1.91 -57.51
N LEU A 25 -17.12 1.84 -57.76
CA LEU A 25 -16.38 0.59 -57.97
C LEU A 25 -16.17 -0.20 -56.66
N PHE A 26 -16.06 0.48 -55.52
CA PHE A 26 -15.94 -0.19 -54.21
C PHE A 26 -17.27 -0.79 -53.70
N MET A 27 -18.41 -0.32 -54.24
CA MET A 27 -19.75 -0.77 -53.84
C MET A 27 -20.29 -1.98 -54.64
N LEU A 28 -19.57 -2.45 -55.68
CA LEU A 28 -20.12 -3.42 -56.65
C LEU A 28 -19.30 -4.72 -56.85
N THR A 29 -18.27 -5.00 -56.06
CA THR A 29 -17.55 -6.29 -56.12
C THR A 29 -17.94 -7.23 -54.98
N PRO A 30 -18.63 -8.36 -55.24
CA PRO A 30 -18.82 -9.42 -54.26
C PRO A 30 -17.65 -10.41 -54.32
N TYR A 31 -17.08 -10.80 -53.18
CA TYR A 31 -16.19 -11.97 -53.15
C TYR A 31 -16.46 -12.91 -51.98
N LYS A 32 -16.50 -14.19 -52.37
CA LYS A 32 -16.90 -15.40 -51.64
C LYS A 32 -15.88 -15.80 -50.57
N ASN A 33 -16.41 -16.52 -49.59
CA ASN A 33 -15.75 -17.05 -48.40
C ASN A 33 -15.44 -18.56 -48.57
N LYS A 34 -14.23 -19.00 -48.19
CA LYS A 34 -13.82 -20.34 -47.65
C LYS A 34 -12.37 -20.18 -47.15
N GLY A 35 -11.97 -20.45 -45.91
CA GLY A 35 -12.62 -20.87 -44.68
C GLY A 35 -11.52 -21.17 -43.64
N LEU A 36 -11.81 -20.95 -42.36
CA LEU A 36 -11.51 -21.84 -41.22
C LEU A 36 -11.87 -21.14 -39.88
N ASN A 37 -12.94 -21.68 -39.26
CA ASN A 37 -13.26 -21.83 -37.84
C ASN A 37 -12.93 -20.70 -36.84
N HIS A 38 -13.95 -20.04 -36.27
CA HIS A 38 -14.75 -20.48 -35.11
C HIS A 38 -15.84 -19.44 -34.77
N ASP A 39 -17.04 -19.92 -34.47
CA ASP A 39 -18.24 -19.21 -33.96
C ASP A 39 -17.98 -18.63 -32.55
N PRO A 40 -18.64 -17.54 -32.07
CA PRO A 40 -20.11 -17.47 -31.95
C PRO A 40 -20.77 -16.15 -32.40
N LYS A 41 -21.84 -16.26 -33.19
CA LYS A 41 -22.96 -15.31 -33.16
C LYS A 41 -23.75 -15.46 -31.86
N SER A 42 -24.08 -14.35 -31.20
CA SER A 42 -25.41 -13.73 -31.35
C SER A 42 -25.63 -12.62 -30.33
N TRP A 43 -25.80 -11.39 -30.82
CA TRP A 43 -26.91 -10.45 -30.56
C TRP A 43 -26.44 -9.01 -30.73
N ARG A 44 -26.80 -8.44 -31.89
CA ARG A 44 -27.06 -7.00 -32.04
C ARG A 44 -28.56 -6.85 -32.27
N ASP A 45 -29.18 -6.06 -31.41
CA ASP A 45 -30.04 -4.91 -31.75
C ASP A 45 -31.28 -4.80 -30.87
N SER A 46 -31.24 -3.86 -29.93
CA SER A 46 -32.34 -2.93 -29.72
C SER A 46 -31.80 -1.59 -29.24
N LYS A 47 -32.04 -0.54 -30.04
CA LYS A 47 -31.82 0.86 -29.64
C LYS A 47 -32.69 1.17 -28.41
N ILE A 48 -32.06 1.46 -27.27
CA ILE A 48 -32.60 2.33 -26.23
C ILE A 48 -31.48 3.30 -25.85
N SER A 49 -31.76 4.59 -25.94
CA SER A 49 -30.91 5.66 -25.44
C SER A 49 -30.87 5.58 -23.92
N THR A 50 -29.89 4.88 -23.35
CA THR A 50 -29.61 4.91 -21.91
C THR A 50 -28.50 5.91 -21.61
N THR A 51 -28.72 6.70 -20.56
CA THR A 51 -27.78 7.74 -20.11
C THR A 51 -26.50 7.11 -19.55
N LYS A 52 -25.39 7.86 -19.50
CA LYS A 52 -24.09 7.40 -18.94
C LYS A 52 -24.23 6.82 -17.51
N GLN A 53 -25.23 7.28 -16.76
CA GLN A 53 -25.54 6.85 -15.41
C GLN A 53 -26.18 5.44 -15.37
N GLU A 54 -27.02 5.10 -16.34
CA GLU A 54 -27.65 3.77 -16.44
C GLU A 54 -26.66 2.71 -16.89
N ARG A 55 -25.71 3.03 -17.79
CA ARG A 55 -24.61 2.11 -18.14
C ARG A 55 -23.68 1.83 -16.96
N ASN A 56 -23.44 2.83 -16.11
CA ASN A 56 -22.66 2.64 -14.88
C ASN A 56 -23.40 1.77 -13.87
N LEU A 57 -24.73 1.90 -13.76
CA LEU A 57 -25.56 1.05 -12.89
C LEU A 57 -25.66 -0.39 -13.41
N GLU A 58 -25.78 -0.60 -14.73
CA GLU A 58 -25.74 -1.93 -15.34
C GLU A 58 -24.36 -2.60 -15.16
N HIS A 59 -23.27 -1.84 -15.33
CA HIS A 59 -21.93 -2.35 -15.01
C HIS A 59 -21.80 -2.70 -13.52
N GLN A 60 -22.26 -1.83 -12.60
CA GLN A 60 -22.25 -2.13 -11.17
C GLN A 60 -23.09 -3.36 -10.81
N ALA A 61 -24.21 -3.59 -11.49
CA ALA A 61 -25.04 -4.78 -11.29
C ALA A 61 -24.37 -6.06 -11.81
N LEU A 62 -23.71 -6.00 -12.97
CA LEU A 62 -22.91 -7.10 -13.52
C LEU A 62 -21.69 -7.41 -12.64
N TYR A 63 -21.01 -6.40 -12.11
CA TYR A 63 -19.90 -6.58 -11.16
C TYR A 63 -20.37 -7.18 -9.83
N LYS A 64 -21.52 -6.77 -9.31
CA LYS A 64 -22.12 -7.40 -8.12
C LYS A 64 -22.49 -8.87 -8.37
N GLN A 65 -23.01 -9.21 -9.54
CA GLN A 65 -23.30 -10.60 -9.90
C GLN A 65 -22.03 -11.45 -10.05
N GLN A 66 -20.95 -10.88 -10.59
CA GLN A 66 -19.67 -11.58 -10.68
C GLN A 66 -19.02 -11.77 -9.30
N ALA A 67 -19.04 -10.74 -8.45
CA ALA A 67 -18.54 -10.85 -7.07
C ALA A 67 -19.32 -11.89 -6.24
N ILE A 68 -20.63 -12.03 -6.46
CA ILE A 68 -21.44 -13.09 -5.85
C ILE A 68 -20.99 -14.46 -6.36
N LYS A 69 -20.78 -14.63 -7.68
CA LYS A 69 -20.26 -15.88 -8.25
C LYS A 69 -18.89 -16.25 -7.71
N ASP A 70 -17.96 -15.30 -7.63
CA ASP A 70 -16.61 -15.55 -7.14
C ASP A 70 -16.61 -15.86 -5.63
N THR A 71 -17.54 -15.28 -4.87
CA THR A 71 -17.78 -15.61 -3.45
C THR A 71 -18.38 -17.01 -3.30
N GLU A 72 -19.33 -17.39 -4.16
CA GLU A 72 -19.91 -18.74 -4.21
C GLU A 72 -18.83 -19.78 -4.57
N GLU A 73 -17.95 -19.48 -5.53
CA GLU A 73 -16.83 -20.35 -5.94
C GLU A 73 -15.78 -20.48 -4.82
N ARG A 74 -15.48 -19.42 -4.07
CA ARG A 74 -14.64 -19.47 -2.85
C ARG A 74 -15.29 -20.28 -1.72
N LEU A 75 -16.61 -20.18 -1.53
CA LEU A 75 -17.35 -20.98 -0.56
C LEU A 75 -17.39 -22.47 -0.95
N GLU A 76 -17.46 -22.78 -2.24
CA GLU A 76 -17.32 -24.14 -2.77
C GLU A 76 -15.89 -24.68 -2.62
N LEU A 77 -14.85 -23.84 -2.73
CA LEU A 77 -13.47 -24.25 -2.46
C LEU A 77 -13.22 -24.51 -0.96
N SER A 78 -13.79 -23.67 -0.08
CA SER A 78 -13.74 -23.80 1.39
C SER A 78 -14.45 -25.08 1.87
N SER A 79 -15.72 -25.24 1.47
CA SER A 79 -16.28 -26.47 0.90
C SER A 79 -15.45 -27.76 0.89
N VAL A 80 -14.62 -27.82 -0.14
CA VAL A 80 -13.79 -28.97 -0.50
C VAL A 80 -12.61 -29.12 0.47
N LEU A 81 -12.05 -28.01 0.97
CA LEU A 81 -10.96 -28.01 1.94
C LEU A 81 -11.40 -28.53 3.32
N ASP A 82 -12.60 -28.16 3.78
CA ASP A 82 -13.18 -28.69 5.03
C ASP A 82 -13.49 -30.19 4.93
N ASN A 83 -13.97 -30.66 3.77
CA ASN A 83 -14.18 -32.09 3.53
C ASN A 83 -12.85 -32.88 3.50
N ASN A 84 -11.78 -32.29 2.95
CA ASN A 84 -10.45 -32.90 2.97
C ASN A 84 -9.82 -32.89 4.37
N ARG A 85 -10.11 -31.88 5.19
CA ARG A 85 -9.68 -31.81 6.60
C ARG A 85 -10.36 -32.88 7.46
N ILE A 86 -11.66 -33.12 7.28
CA ILE A 86 -12.41 -34.18 7.98
C ILE A 86 -11.89 -35.58 7.61
N LEU A 87 -11.41 -35.77 6.38
CA LEU A 87 -10.81 -37.04 5.92
C LEU A 87 -9.39 -37.27 6.45
N LEU A 88 -8.63 -36.20 6.74
CA LEU A 88 -7.28 -36.29 7.31
C LEU A 88 -7.28 -36.45 8.83
N GLU A 89 -8.29 -35.93 9.53
CA GLU A 89 -8.40 -36.03 11.00
C GLU A 89 -9.06 -37.34 11.48
N ASN A 90 -9.58 -38.20 10.59
CA ASN A 90 -10.21 -39.48 10.98
C ASN A 90 -10.12 -40.60 9.92
N PRO A 91 -9.07 -41.43 9.90
CA PRO A 91 -8.86 -42.44 8.84
C PRO A 91 -9.86 -43.63 8.87
N ALA A 92 -10.80 -43.67 9.82
CA ALA A 92 -11.79 -44.74 9.96
C ALA A 92 -13.09 -44.55 9.14
N LEU A 93 -13.26 -43.43 8.42
CA LEU A 93 -14.51 -43.13 7.69
C LEU A 93 -14.48 -43.50 6.20
N ASN A 94 -13.53 -44.31 5.76
CA ASN A 94 -13.47 -44.78 4.38
C ASN A 94 -14.45 -45.94 4.14
N GLY A 95 -15.75 -45.61 4.05
CA GLY A 95 -16.77 -46.57 3.65
C GLY A 95 -18.17 -46.29 4.19
N LYS A 96 -18.85 -45.26 3.67
CA LYS A 96 -20.30 -45.23 3.37
C LYS A 96 -20.73 -43.84 2.89
N LYS A 97 -21.24 -43.76 1.66
CA LYS A 97 -21.91 -42.57 1.11
C LYS A 97 -23.08 -42.16 2.00
N ARG A 98 -23.14 -40.89 2.42
CA ARG A 98 -24.37 -40.29 2.97
C ARG A 98 -24.60 -38.90 2.38
N VAL A 99 -25.75 -38.75 1.75
CA VAL A 99 -26.33 -37.50 1.24
C VAL A 99 -26.90 -36.72 2.42
N ILE A 100 -26.56 -35.43 2.56
CA ILE A 100 -27.21 -34.53 3.54
C ILE A 100 -27.74 -33.30 2.80
N HIS A 101 -29.05 -33.08 2.96
CA HIS A 101 -29.84 -31.99 2.40
C HIS A 101 -29.60 -30.66 3.12
N THR A 102 -29.39 -29.58 2.35
CA THR A 102 -29.30 -28.19 2.79
C THR A 102 -30.69 -27.56 2.93
N LYS A 103 -31.23 -27.43 4.15
CA LYS A 103 -32.43 -26.59 4.43
C LYS A 103 -32.49 -26.10 5.88
N THR A 104 -31.57 -25.23 6.33
CA THR A 104 -31.82 -24.43 7.56
C THR A 104 -30.94 -23.17 7.71
N ARG A 105 -30.90 -22.26 6.73
CA ARG A 105 -30.34 -20.91 6.93
C ARG A 105 -31.19 -19.74 6.41
N ALA A 106 -32.29 -20.02 5.72
CA ALA A 106 -33.15 -18.98 5.12
C ALA A 106 -34.23 -18.40 6.06
N ASN A 107 -34.42 -18.94 7.27
CA ASN A 107 -35.50 -18.49 8.18
C ASN A 107 -35.03 -17.56 9.33
N ALA A 108 -33.72 -17.38 9.52
CA ALA A 108 -33.20 -16.47 10.56
C ALA A 108 -33.14 -15.00 10.10
N ALA A 109 -33.01 -14.74 8.79
CA ALA A 109 -32.86 -13.40 8.23
C ALA A 109 -34.18 -12.61 8.08
N LYS A 110 -35.35 -13.24 8.26
CA LYS A 110 -36.67 -12.60 8.14
C LYS A 110 -37.25 -12.05 9.46
N ALA A 111 -36.60 -12.29 10.59
CA ALA A 111 -37.07 -11.85 11.90
C ALA A 111 -36.46 -10.52 12.39
N MET A 112 -35.42 -9.99 11.73
CA MET A 112 -34.71 -8.77 12.17
C MET A 112 -35.08 -7.49 11.38
N MET A 113 -36.07 -7.53 10.48
CA MET A 113 -36.53 -6.36 9.69
C MET A 113 -37.95 -5.89 10.05
N LYS A 114 -38.36 -5.99 11.31
CA LYS A 114 -39.69 -5.53 11.73
C LYS A 114 -39.71 -4.92 13.13
N GLN A 115 -38.88 -3.91 13.39
CA GLN A 115 -39.10 -2.97 14.50
C GLN A 115 -38.28 -1.69 14.32
N GLU A 116 -38.73 -0.83 13.42
CA GLU A 116 -38.35 0.59 13.42
C GLU A 116 -39.44 1.38 12.71
N ASN A 117 -40.39 1.91 13.48
CA ASN A 117 -41.30 2.99 13.07
C ASN A 117 -42.10 3.48 14.28
N ALA A 118 -41.60 4.53 14.93
CA ALA A 118 -42.43 5.51 15.65
C ALA A 118 -41.61 6.77 15.97
N LYS A 119 -41.67 7.77 15.09
CA LYS A 119 -41.27 9.16 15.38
C LYS A 119 -42.36 9.85 16.21
N LYS A 120 -41.96 10.66 17.19
CA LYS A 120 -42.75 11.79 17.74
C LYS A 120 -41.87 13.05 17.80
N PRO A 121 -42.41 14.25 17.55
CA PRO A 121 -41.63 15.45 17.29
C PRO A 121 -41.28 16.20 18.58
N MET A 122 -40.10 16.82 18.63
CA MET A 122 -39.73 17.75 19.70
C MET A 122 -39.50 19.15 19.13
N LYS A 123 -39.98 20.12 19.90
CA LYS A 123 -40.19 21.53 19.59
C LYS A 123 -38.88 22.30 19.40
N THR A 124 -38.96 23.28 18.50
CA THR A 124 -38.08 24.44 18.34
C THR A 124 -38.20 25.39 19.52
N GLU A 125 -37.07 25.76 20.13
CA GLU A 125 -36.93 27.00 20.89
C GLU A 125 -35.73 27.77 20.32
N GLU A 126 -36.02 29.02 19.97
CA GLU A 126 -35.11 30.05 19.51
C GLU A 126 -34.31 30.60 20.71
N THR A 127 -33.00 30.81 20.54
CA THR A 127 -32.26 31.77 21.38
C THR A 127 -31.26 32.54 20.53
N ASP A 128 -31.69 33.76 20.24
CA ASP A 128 -31.02 35.07 20.32
C ASP A 128 -29.52 35.20 20.01
N ASP A 129 -29.27 36.03 19.00
CA ASP A 129 -28.01 36.64 18.59
C ASP A 129 -27.47 37.55 19.71
N THR A 130 -26.25 37.28 20.17
CA THR A 130 -25.39 38.36 20.71
C THR A 130 -23.97 38.16 20.20
N GLN A 131 -23.57 39.12 19.36
CA GLN A 131 -22.19 39.34 18.95
C GLN A 131 -21.35 39.71 20.17
N GLN A 132 -20.27 38.96 20.41
CA GLN A 132 -19.20 39.38 21.30
C GLN A 132 -17.89 39.41 20.52
N GLU A 133 -17.32 40.62 20.46
CA GLU A 133 -16.02 40.95 19.88
C GLU A 133 -14.91 40.17 20.61
N HIS A 134 -14.03 39.54 19.85
CA HIS A 134 -12.82 38.90 20.36
C HIS A 134 -11.81 39.98 20.75
N ASP A 135 -11.54 40.09 22.06
CA ASP A 135 -10.43 40.86 22.61
C ASP A 135 -9.20 39.94 22.66
N ASP A 136 -8.23 40.22 21.79
CA ASP A 136 -6.92 39.57 21.75
C ASP A 136 -6.09 40.04 22.95
N ASN A 137 -6.26 39.43 24.13
CA ASN A 137 -5.27 39.38 25.22
C ASN A 137 -5.85 38.61 26.44
N ASP A 138 -5.94 37.28 26.33
CA ASP A 138 -6.02 36.43 27.52
C ASP A 138 -4.68 35.69 27.74
N PRO A 139 -4.22 35.54 28.99
CA PRO A 139 -2.90 35.00 29.29
C PRO A 139 -2.84 33.52 28.93
N VAL A 140 -1.76 33.14 28.24
CA VAL A 140 -1.45 31.75 27.90
C VAL A 140 -1.40 30.92 29.18
N ASP A 141 -2.36 30.02 29.33
CA ASP A 141 -2.53 29.09 30.44
C ASP A 141 -1.22 28.33 30.73
N GLU A 142 -0.67 28.58 31.92
CA GLU A 142 0.50 27.92 32.50
C GLU A 142 0.16 26.47 32.91
N THR A 143 -0.15 25.57 31.98
CA THR A 143 -0.12 24.11 32.23
C THR A 143 0.24 23.23 31.02
N GLN A 144 0.83 23.76 29.94
CA GLN A 144 1.37 22.89 28.89
C GLN A 144 2.71 22.27 29.33
N ALA A 145 2.66 21.18 30.09
CA ALA A 145 3.82 20.32 30.33
C ALA A 145 4.52 20.04 28.99
N ALA A 146 5.85 20.08 28.90
CA ALA A 146 6.54 19.80 27.64
C ALA A 146 6.34 18.33 27.21
N LEU A 147 6.37 18.03 25.90
CA LEU A 147 6.34 16.65 25.41
C LEU A 147 7.59 15.89 25.88
N PRO A 148 7.48 14.58 26.22
CA PRO A 148 8.61 13.79 26.70
C PRO A 148 9.75 13.77 25.67
N THR A 149 10.98 13.97 26.14
CA THR A 149 12.20 13.84 25.33
C THR A 149 13.04 12.63 25.75
N LYS A 150 12.67 11.98 26.86
CA LYS A 150 13.28 10.78 27.41
C LYS A 150 12.18 9.85 27.90
N PHE A 151 12.46 8.55 27.85
CA PHE A 151 11.60 7.51 28.40
C PHE A 151 12.06 7.15 29.82
N ASP A 152 11.09 6.97 30.72
CA ASP A 152 11.32 6.51 32.08
C ASP A 152 10.72 5.10 32.26
N LEU A 153 11.56 4.16 32.71
CA LEU A 153 11.14 2.80 33.02
C LEU A 153 10.17 2.75 34.20
N SER A 154 10.21 3.73 35.11
CA SER A 154 9.25 3.81 36.22
C SER A 154 7.83 4.09 35.74
N THR A 155 7.70 4.72 34.56
CA THR A 155 6.45 5.04 33.90
C THR A 155 6.17 4.08 32.74
N PHE A 156 6.83 2.91 32.70
CA PHE A 156 6.60 1.93 31.64
C PHE A 156 5.12 1.50 31.65
N PRO A 157 4.32 1.83 30.62
CA PRO A 157 2.88 1.68 30.73
C PRO A 157 2.48 0.21 30.89
N SER A 158 1.46 -0.05 31.70
CA SER A 158 0.97 -1.41 31.96
C SER A 158 0.45 -2.10 30.68
N ALA A 159 -0.18 -1.34 29.77
CA ALA A 159 -0.60 -1.84 28.47
C ALA A 159 0.60 -2.33 27.64
N SER A 160 1.69 -1.58 27.65
CA SER A 160 2.93 -1.89 26.93
C SER A 160 3.65 -3.08 27.53
N GLN A 161 3.67 -3.16 28.86
CA GLN A 161 4.15 -4.33 29.58
C GLN A 161 3.35 -5.58 29.21
N MET A 162 2.03 -5.54 29.27
CA MET A 162 1.18 -6.68 28.92
C MET A 162 1.41 -7.13 27.48
N ILE A 163 1.53 -6.19 26.53
CA ILE A 163 1.86 -6.51 25.13
C ILE A 163 3.18 -7.26 25.06
N LEU A 164 4.24 -6.78 25.71
CA LEU A 164 5.55 -7.43 25.70
C LEU A 164 5.58 -8.77 26.44
N GLU A 165 4.92 -8.89 27.58
CA GLU A 165 4.88 -10.13 28.36
C GLU A 165 4.21 -11.26 27.58
N ASN A 166 3.08 -10.97 26.93
CA ASN A 166 2.40 -11.92 26.04
C ASN A 166 3.26 -12.32 24.83
N THR A 167 4.25 -11.49 24.50
CA THR A 167 5.03 -11.58 23.28
C THR A 167 6.33 -12.36 23.46
N ILE A 168 7.13 -11.99 24.46
CA ILE A 168 8.45 -12.59 24.71
C ILE A 168 8.50 -13.40 26.02
N GLY A 169 7.46 -13.33 26.85
CA GLY A 169 7.44 -13.91 28.19
C GLY A 169 7.81 -12.89 29.27
N ALA A 170 7.19 -13.01 30.44
CA ALA A 170 7.39 -12.07 31.54
C ALA A 170 8.80 -12.15 32.15
N GLU A 171 9.38 -13.35 32.22
CA GLU A 171 10.73 -13.53 32.76
C GLU A 171 11.79 -12.99 31.78
N GLU A 172 11.63 -13.27 30.48
CA GLU A 172 12.45 -12.75 29.42
C GLU A 172 12.39 -11.22 29.35
N LEU A 173 11.20 -10.63 29.48
CA LEU A 173 11.03 -9.17 29.55
C LEU A 173 11.76 -8.59 30.76
N LYS A 174 11.63 -9.21 31.93
CA LYS A 174 12.30 -8.76 33.16
C LYS A 174 13.83 -8.81 33.00
N GLN A 175 14.35 -9.93 32.49
CA GLN A 175 15.78 -10.06 32.19
C GLN A 175 16.22 -9.01 31.19
N TYR A 176 15.47 -8.81 30.11
CA TYR A 176 15.76 -7.81 29.09
C TYR A 176 15.87 -6.39 29.67
N ILE A 177 14.86 -5.96 30.44
CA ILE A 177 14.82 -4.63 31.06
C ILE A 177 16.01 -4.43 32.02
N SER A 178 16.44 -5.49 32.71
CA SER A 178 17.53 -5.44 33.69
C SER A 178 18.94 -5.34 33.09
N GLN A 179 19.14 -5.71 31.82
CA GLN A 179 20.46 -5.74 31.20
C GLN A 179 20.93 -4.36 30.71
N LYS A 180 22.09 -3.89 31.23
CA LYS A 180 22.64 -2.56 30.93
C LYS A 180 22.88 -2.28 29.44
N SER A 181 23.35 -3.27 28.69
CA SER A 181 23.56 -3.15 27.23
C SER A 181 22.25 -2.89 26.49
N HIS A 182 21.18 -3.62 26.84
CA HIS A 182 19.85 -3.43 26.26
C HIS A 182 19.24 -2.08 26.66
N GLN A 183 19.52 -1.60 27.88
CA GLN A 183 19.05 -0.29 28.32
C GLN A 183 19.61 0.84 27.45
N ALA A 184 20.90 0.81 27.12
CA ALA A 184 21.52 1.84 26.28
C ALA A 184 20.92 1.85 24.87
N ALA A 185 20.84 0.69 24.22
CA ALA A 185 20.27 0.56 22.88
C ALA A 185 18.79 0.98 22.83
N ARG A 186 17.98 0.53 23.79
CA ARG A 186 16.57 0.93 23.93
C ARG A 186 16.44 2.44 24.12
N ASN A 187 17.24 3.05 25.00
CA ASN A 187 17.14 4.50 25.25
C ASN A 187 17.47 5.32 24.01
N VAL A 188 18.42 4.88 23.19
CA VAL A 188 18.72 5.51 21.88
C VAL A 188 17.53 5.38 20.93
N ALA A 189 16.96 4.18 20.80
CA ALA A 189 15.83 3.92 19.91
C ALA A 189 14.58 4.70 20.33
N VAL A 190 14.21 4.64 21.61
CA VAL A 190 13.05 5.38 22.14
C VAL A 190 13.30 6.89 22.08
N GLY A 191 14.53 7.35 22.33
CA GLY A 191 14.90 8.75 22.13
C GLY A 191 14.67 9.22 20.69
N TYR A 192 14.98 8.38 19.68
CA TYR A 192 14.67 8.69 18.28
C TYR A 192 13.16 8.73 18.03
N ILE A 193 12.40 7.73 18.50
CA ILE A 193 10.93 7.70 18.40
C ILE A 193 10.32 8.98 19.00
N LEU A 194 10.75 9.37 20.20
CA LEU A 194 10.24 10.59 20.86
C LEU A 194 10.57 11.85 20.07
N ARG A 195 11.75 11.95 19.44
CA ARG A 195 12.06 13.10 18.57
C ARG A 195 11.11 13.17 17.37
N GLN A 196 10.90 12.05 16.68
CA GLN A 196 10.00 11.98 15.53
C GLN A 196 8.55 12.26 15.93
N ALA A 197 8.08 11.64 17.01
CA ALA A 197 6.74 11.84 17.54
C ALA A 197 6.51 13.27 18.04
N ASN A 198 7.51 13.90 18.64
CA ASN A 198 7.42 15.30 19.07
C ASN A 198 7.28 16.25 17.88
N THR A 199 8.04 16.03 16.81
CA THR A 199 7.90 16.78 15.56
C THR A 199 6.51 16.56 14.95
N ALA A 200 6.04 15.30 14.91
CA ALA A 200 4.70 14.96 14.41
C ALA A 200 3.58 15.58 15.26
N CYS A 201 3.69 15.51 16.59
CA CYS A 201 2.68 15.98 17.53
C CYS A 201 2.51 17.50 17.49
N ARG A 202 3.62 18.23 17.33
CA ARG A 202 3.62 19.69 17.19
C ARG A 202 3.21 20.17 15.79
N ASN A 203 3.18 19.28 14.80
CA ASN A 203 2.79 19.65 13.45
C ASN A 203 1.28 19.96 13.41
N ASN A 204 0.93 21.17 12.98
CA ASN A 204 -0.45 21.64 12.83
C ASN A 204 -0.88 21.86 11.37
N THR A 205 -0.06 21.46 10.40
CA THR A 205 -0.47 21.40 8.98
C THR A 205 -1.69 20.50 8.85
N ILE A 206 -2.69 20.89 8.07
CA ILE A 206 -3.86 20.04 7.78
C ILE A 206 -3.42 18.91 6.85
N TYR A 207 -3.70 17.65 7.21
CA TYR A 207 -3.44 16.49 6.35
C TYR A 207 -4.75 16.10 5.69
N SER A 208 -4.92 16.48 4.44
CA SER A 208 -6.15 16.18 3.71
C SER A 208 -5.90 16.20 2.21
N VAL A 209 -6.65 15.36 1.50
CA VAL A 209 -6.73 15.39 0.03
C VAL A 209 -7.37 16.68 -0.47
N VAL A 210 -8.14 17.42 0.34
CA VAL A 210 -8.85 18.61 -0.17
C VAL A 210 -7.94 19.81 -0.42
N ILE A 211 -6.67 19.73 -0.01
CA ILE A 211 -5.66 20.80 -0.12
C ILE A 211 -4.87 20.63 -1.43
N LYS A 212 -5.59 20.67 -2.55
CA LYS A 212 -4.97 20.61 -3.88
C LYS A 212 -5.41 21.78 -4.76
N PRO A 213 -4.53 22.29 -5.65
CA PRO A 213 -4.93 23.31 -6.61
C PRO A 213 -6.11 22.85 -7.48
N LYS A 214 -7.01 23.76 -7.86
CA LYS A 214 -8.16 23.44 -8.74
C LYS A 214 -7.74 22.74 -10.04
N SER A 215 -6.58 23.08 -10.58
CA SER A 215 -6.01 22.46 -11.80
C SER A 215 -5.55 21.02 -11.60
N LYS A 216 -5.52 20.53 -10.37
CA LYS A 216 -5.09 19.19 -9.96
C LYS A 216 -6.20 18.37 -9.29
N VAL A 217 -7.42 18.91 -9.26
CA VAL A 217 -8.62 18.13 -8.90
C VAL A 217 -8.82 17.03 -9.94
N ALA A 218 -9.19 15.84 -9.48
CA ALA A 218 -9.39 14.69 -10.34
C ALA A 218 -10.43 14.96 -11.43
N PRO A 219 -10.37 14.25 -12.59
CA PRO A 219 -11.40 14.33 -13.63
C PRO A 219 -12.85 14.06 -13.19
N SER A 220 -13.08 13.47 -12.02
CA SER A 220 -14.41 13.35 -11.40
C SER A 220 -15.02 14.69 -11.01
N GLY A 221 -14.19 15.70 -10.75
CA GLY A 221 -14.58 16.98 -10.15
C GLY A 221 -14.73 16.92 -8.63
N ASP A 222 -14.54 15.76 -8.00
CA ASP A 222 -14.62 15.61 -6.54
C ASP A 222 -13.25 15.91 -5.91
N ILE A 223 -13.23 16.84 -4.97
CA ILE A 223 -12.01 17.25 -4.27
C ILE A 223 -11.54 16.22 -3.24
N HIS A 224 -12.45 15.33 -2.80
CA HIS A 224 -12.16 14.22 -1.88
C HIS A 224 -11.50 13.02 -2.57
N ASP A 225 -11.41 13.00 -3.89
CA ASP A 225 -10.68 11.94 -4.60
C ASP A 225 -9.18 12.14 -4.45
N TYR A 226 -8.49 11.11 -3.94
CA TYR A 226 -7.04 11.08 -3.85
C TYR A 226 -6.40 11.20 -5.24
N THR A 227 -5.44 12.10 -5.37
CA THR A 227 -4.67 12.28 -6.61
C THR A 227 -3.17 12.26 -6.34
N SER A 228 -2.43 11.50 -7.14
CA SER A 228 -0.97 11.60 -7.20
C SER A 228 -0.54 11.53 -8.67
N LEU A 229 0.59 12.13 -9.03
CA LEU A 229 1.05 12.12 -10.42
C LEU A 229 2.04 10.99 -10.69
N ALA A 230 2.02 10.47 -11.90
CA ALA A 230 2.93 9.44 -12.34
C ALA A 230 4.39 9.93 -12.30
N ARG A 231 5.19 9.33 -11.40
CA ARG A 231 6.57 9.72 -11.07
C ARG A 231 7.49 9.99 -12.26
N TYR A 232 7.37 9.22 -13.33
CA TYR A 232 8.33 9.22 -14.45
C TYR A 232 7.76 9.81 -15.74
N PHE A 233 6.65 10.54 -15.68
CA PHE A 233 5.99 11.09 -16.86
C PHE A 233 6.15 12.60 -16.91
N TYR A 234 6.67 13.12 -18.02
CA TYR A 234 6.93 14.53 -18.25
C TYR A 234 6.05 15.06 -19.37
N ARG A 235 5.79 16.37 -19.37
CA ARG A 235 5.16 17.05 -20.50
C ARG A 235 5.97 16.79 -21.78
N ASN A 236 5.27 16.51 -22.86
CA ASN A 236 5.89 16.27 -24.16
C ASN A 236 6.30 17.59 -24.83
N PRO A 237 7.62 17.88 -24.95
CA PRO A 237 8.09 19.14 -25.54
C PRO A 237 7.74 19.27 -27.02
N ASP A 238 7.43 18.17 -27.71
CA ASP A 238 7.12 18.14 -29.15
C ASP A 238 5.65 18.50 -29.44
N THR A 239 4.87 18.86 -28.42
CA THR A 239 3.43 19.16 -28.55
C THR A 239 3.08 20.50 -27.90
N PRO A 240 2.24 21.34 -28.54
CA PRO A 240 1.92 22.68 -28.01
C PRO A 240 1.29 22.69 -26.62
N ASN A 241 0.56 21.62 -26.27
CA ASN A 241 -0.12 21.48 -24.99
C ASN A 241 0.64 20.56 -24.00
N GLY A 242 1.81 20.04 -24.39
CA GLY A 242 2.59 19.13 -23.55
C GLY A 242 2.00 17.72 -23.41
N LEU A 243 1.04 17.31 -24.25
CA LEU A 243 0.32 16.04 -24.18
C LEU A 243 0.50 15.19 -25.46
N PRO A 244 0.47 13.85 -25.36
CA PRO A 244 0.44 13.06 -24.12
C PRO A 244 1.79 13.13 -23.41
N TYR A 245 1.80 12.97 -22.09
CA TYR A 245 3.07 12.94 -21.35
C TYR A 245 3.95 11.78 -21.82
N VAL A 246 5.26 11.97 -21.75
CA VAL A 246 6.29 11.00 -22.15
C VAL A 246 7.00 10.40 -20.94
N ARG A 247 7.28 9.10 -20.99
CA ARG A 247 7.91 8.37 -19.88
C ARG A 247 9.44 8.46 -19.94
N HIS A 248 10.05 8.85 -18.84
CA HIS A 248 11.50 8.81 -18.60
C HIS A 248 11.79 7.96 -17.36
N ASP A 249 11.91 6.62 -17.54
CA ASP A 249 12.07 5.70 -16.40
C ASP A 249 13.33 6.01 -15.58
N GLY A 250 13.21 5.92 -14.25
CA GLY A 250 14.30 6.23 -13.33
C GLY A 250 14.59 7.72 -13.14
N LYS A 251 13.88 8.64 -13.81
CA LYS A 251 14.03 10.09 -13.66
C LYS A 251 12.75 10.70 -13.08
N PRO A 252 12.68 10.96 -11.75
CA PRO A 252 11.50 11.55 -11.13
C PRO A 252 11.18 12.94 -11.68
N ASN A 253 9.92 13.16 -12.09
CA ASN A 253 9.42 14.46 -12.51
C ASN A 253 9.02 15.30 -11.28
N PRO A 254 9.65 16.47 -11.03
CA PRO A 254 9.28 17.36 -9.92
C PRO A 254 7.83 17.85 -9.97
N GLU A 255 7.14 17.80 -11.13
CA GLU A 255 5.72 18.15 -11.21
C GLU A 255 4.87 17.28 -10.26
N MET A 256 5.34 16.10 -9.87
CA MET A 256 4.65 15.27 -8.87
C MET A 256 4.42 15.98 -7.53
N ASP A 257 5.27 16.96 -7.19
CA ASP A 257 5.16 17.74 -5.97
C ASP A 257 4.15 18.90 -6.08
N THR A 258 3.52 19.06 -7.24
CA THR A 258 2.38 19.98 -7.42
C THR A 258 1.06 19.41 -6.90
N VAL A 259 1.04 18.13 -6.53
CA VAL A 259 -0.10 17.44 -5.92
C VAL A 259 0.35 16.82 -4.60
N TRP A 260 -0.17 17.36 -3.50
CA TRP A 260 0.40 17.10 -2.19
C TRP A 260 -0.14 15.83 -1.53
N ASP A 261 -1.25 15.26 -2.03
CA ASP A 261 -1.89 14.13 -1.38
C ASP A 261 -0.92 12.98 -1.11
N TYR A 262 -0.04 12.63 -2.05
CA TYR A 262 0.97 11.58 -1.82
C TYR A 262 1.87 11.94 -0.64
N ARG A 263 2.45 13.14 -0.63
CA ARG A 263 3.33 13.58 0.47
C ARG A 263 2.57 13.63 1.80
N LEU A 264 1.34 14.15 1.80
CA LEU A 264 0.51 14.26 3.01
C LEU A 264 0.04 12.90 3.52
N LEU A 265 -0.36 11.98 2.65
CA LEU A 265 -0.74 10.60 2.98
C LEU A 265 0.41 9.88 3.66
N ARG A 266 1.59 9.91 3.03
CA ARG A 266 2.81 9.26 3.53
C ARG A 266 3.26 9.86 4.86
N LYS A 267 3.17 11.18 4.98
CA LYS A 267 3.47 11.88 6.23
C LYS A 267 2.46 11.54 7.32
N MET A 268 1.17 11.45 7.01
CA MET A 268 0.12 11.07 7.96
C MET A 268 0.34 9.65 8.50
N PHE A 269 0.63 8.67 7.62
CA PHE A 269 0.96 7.30 8.05
C PHE A 269 2.15 7.26 9.00
N ARG A 270 3.25 7.93 8.63
CA ARG A 270 4.48 7.98 9.43
C ARG A 270 4.28 8.70 10.77
N ASP A 271 3.59 9.83 10.76
CA ASP A 271 3.36 10.65 11.94
C ASP A 271 2.45 9.91 12.94
N CYS A 272 1.36 9.28 12.46
CA CYS A 272 0.53 8.40 13.29
C CYS A 272 1.36 7.26 13.89
N TYR A 273 2.19 6.60 13.06
CA TYR A 273 3.06 5.52 13.52
C TYR A 273 3.95 5.96 14.69
N TYR A 274 4.73 7.04 14.53
CA TYR A 274 5.63 7.49 15.59
C TYR A 274 4.89 7.98 16.85
N MET A 275 3.75 8.66 16.69
CA MET A 275 2.95 9.08 17.85
C MET A 275 2.35 7.89 18.60
N GLY A 276 1.84 6.87 17.90
CA GLY A 276 1.39 5.63 18.51
C GLY A 276 2.50 4.93 19.29
N GLN A 277 3.71 4.88 18.71
CA GLN A 277 4.89 4.34 19.41
C GLN A 277 5.30 5.17 20.62
N ALA A 278 5.28 6.49 20.51
CA ALA A 278 5.59 7.35 21.64
C ALA A 278 4.58 7.14 22.78
N TYR A 279 3.29 7.05 22.47
CA TYR A 279 2.26 6.68 23.45
C TYR A 279 2.55 5.32 24.10
N PHE A 280 2.86 4.29 23.30
CA PHE A 280 3.23 2.98 23.82
C PHE A 280 4.39 3.08 24.83
N TRP A 281 5.41 3.89 24.57
CA TRP A 281 6.55 3.99 25.47
C TRP A 281 6.30 4.89 26.68
N THR A 282 5.51 5.95 26.57
CA THR A 282 5.41 6.96 27.64
C THR A 282 4.06 7.01 28.36
N GLY A 283 3.01 6.48 27.75
CA GLY A 283 1.63 6.67 28.18
C GLY A 283 1.12 8.11 28.05
N ASP A 284 1.83 8.98 27.32
CA ASP A 284 1.47 10.39 27.19
C ASP A 284 0.30 10.56 26.21
N GLU A 285 -0.88 10.87 26.75
CA GLU A 285 -2.15 10.98 26.03
C GLU A 285 -2.12 11.98 24.85
N ARG A 286 -1.24 12.98 24.85
CA ARG A 286 -1.17 13.97 23.77
C ARG A 286 -0.82 13.33 22.42
N TYR A 287 0.00 12.28 22.44
CA TYR A 287 0.29 11.54 21.21
C TYR A 287 -0.93 10.75 20.72
N ALA A 288 -1.71 10.19 21.64
CA ALA A 288 -2.94 9.48 21.29
C ALA A 288 -4.02 10.43 20.75
N GLU A 289 -4.24 11.57 21.42
CA GLU A 289 -5.14 12.64 21.00
C GLU A 289 -4.81 13.12 19.58
N LYS A 290 -3.52 13.42 19.32
CA LYS A 290 -3.11 13.87 17.99
C LYS A 290 -3.23 12.76 16.94
N THR A 291 -2.96 11.51 17.28
CA THR A 291 -3.17 10.36 16.38
C THR A 291 -4.64 10.22 15.97
N VAL A 292 -5.56 10.24 16.95
CA VAL A 292 -7.01 10.21 16.71
C VAL A 292 -7.44 11.36 15.80
N HIS A 293 -6.98 12.58 16.09
CA HIS A 293 -7.26 13.75 15.25
C HIS A 293 -6.78 13.55 13.80
N ARG A 294 -5.57 13.04 13.57
CA ARG A 294 -5.05 12.80 12.20
C ARG A 294 -5.83 11.73 11.45
N VAL A 295 -6.24 10.66 12.13
CA VAL A 295 -7.05 9.61 11.54
C VAL A 295 -8.43 10.15 11.13
N LYS A 296 -9.10 10.91 12.00
CA LYS A 296 -10.38 11.54 11.69
C LYS A 296 -10.26 12.50 10.50
N GLN A 297 -9.27 13.38 10.54
CA GLN A 297 -9.04 14.39 9.50
C GLN A 297 -8.82 13.76 8.12
N TRP A 298 -8.07 12.66 8.03
CA TRP A 298 -7.80 12.03 6.74
C TRP A 298 -8.94 11.13 6.24
N PHE A 299 -9.62 10.39 7.12
CA PHE A 299 -10.52 9.31 6.70
C PHE A 299 -12.00 9.57 6.95
N LEU A 300 -12.36 10.34 7.97
CA LEU A 300 -13.73 10.34 8.52
C LEU A 300 -14.41 11.70 8.42
N ASP A 301 -13.69 12.78 8.72
CA ASP A 301 -14.23 14.14 8.78
C ASP A 301 -14.75 14.56 7.40
N PRO A 302 -16.06 14.83 7.22
CA PRO A 302 -16.65 15.04 5.90
C PRO A 302 -16.04 16.19 5.10
N GLU A 303 -15.48 17.20 5.76
CA GLU A 303 -14.85 18.36 5.12
C GLU A 303 -13.45 18.07 4.57
N THR A 304 -12.77 17.03 5.10
CA THR A 304 -11.36 16.78 4.80
C THR A 304 -11.07 15.35 4.34
N ARG A 305 -12.02 14.42 4.50
CA ARG A 305 -11.78 13.00 4.28
C ARG A 305 -11.39 12.67 2.84
N MET A 306 -10.61 11.63 2.69
CA MET A 306 -10.35 10.95 1.43
C MET A 306 -11.50 9.99 1.11
N ASN A 307 -11.95 9.95 -0.15
CA ASN A 307 -12.86 8.90 -0.62
C ASN A 307 -12.15 7.52 -0.59
N PRO A 308 -12.84 6.40 -0.31
CA PRO A 308 -12.23 5.08 -0.15
C PRO A 308 -11.83 4.43 -1.50
N ASN A 309 -10.97 5.09 -2.27
CA ASN A 309 -10.40 4.61 -3.52
C ASN A 309 -9.12 5.40 -3.87
N VAL A 310 -8.29 4.84 -4.75
CA VAL A 310 -7.13 5.54 -5.35
C VAL A 310 -7.22 5.54 -6.88
N LYS A 311 -8.43 5.79 -7.40
CA LYS A 311 -8.76 5.79 -8.83
C LYS A 311 -7.88 6.75 -9.65
N TYR A 312 -7.37 7.80 -9.03
CA TYR A 312 -6.51 8.81 -9.65
C TYR A 312 -5.09 8.82 -9.05
N GLY A 313 -4.67 7.69 -8.46
CA GLY A 313 -3.30 7.48 -8.05
C GLY A 313 -2.38 7.27 -9.26
N SER A 314 -1.15 7.79 -9.17
CA SER A 314 -0.15 7.78 -10.23
C SER A 314 -0.73 8.22 -11.60
N TRP A 315 -1.57 9.24 -11.58
CA TRP A 315 -2.25 9.81 -12.72
C TRP A 315 -1.27 10.46 -13.70
N ILE A 316 -1.43 10.17 -14.98
CA ILE A 316 -0.76 10.89 -16.06
C ILE A 316 -1.68 12.02 -16.49
N PHE A 317 -1.20 13.25 -16.39
CA PHE A 317 -2.03 14.41 -16.72
C PHE A 317 -2.54 14.33 -18.17
N GLY A 318 -3.85 14.56 -18.35
CA GLY A 318 -4.54 14.38 -19.64
C GLY A 318 -5.26 13.04 -19.78
N GLU A 319 -4.98 12.05 -18.93
CA GLU A 319 -5.71 10.78 -18.92
C GLU A 319 -7.00 10.86 -18.10
N SER A 320 -7.94 9.94 -18.38
CA SER A 320 -9.24 9.91 -17.70
C SER A 320 -9.22 9.24 -16.32
N LEU A 321 -8.21 8.39 -16.07
CA LEU A 321 -8.03 7.59 -14.85
C LEU A 321 -6.56 7.55 -14.47
N GLY A 322 -6.30 7.18 -13.21
CA GLY A 322 -4.96 6.85 -12.70
C GLY A 322 -4.40 5.57 -13.29
N ARG A 323 -3.33 5.06 -12.68
CA ARG A 323 -2.68 3.81 -13.09
C ARG A 323 -2.61 2.83 -11.94
N ALA A 324 -2.45 1.55 -12.28
CA ALA A 324 -2.21 0.47 -11.30
C ALA A 324 -1.15 0.85 -10.25
N GLN A 325 -0.04 1.46 -10.69
CA GLN A 325 1.08 1.85 -9.82
C GLN A 325 0.71 2.85 -8.73
N GLY A 326 -0.42 3.55 -8.84
CA GLY A 326 -0.91 4.46 -7.81
C GLY A 326 -1.49 3.75 -6.59
N VAL A 327 -1.84 2.46 -6.73
CA VAL A 327 -2.29 1.62 -5.60
C VAL A 327 -1.16 1.45 -4.60
N LEU A 328 0.09 1.37 -5.06
CA LEU A 328 1.28 1.34 -4.20
C LEU A 328 1.30 2.48 -3.18
N ASP A 329 0.76 3.67 -3.46
CA ASP A 329 0.84 4.82 -2.55
C ASP A 329 0.32 4.51 -1.12
N MET A 330 -0.64 3.57 -1.02
CA MET A 330 -1.28 3.14 0.22
C MET A 330 -0.49 2.07 1.01
N PHE A 331 0.67 1.58 0.53
CA PHE A 331 1.35 0.42 1.12
C PHE A 331 1.78 0.56 2.59
N LYS A 332 1.96 1.79 3.09
CA LYS A 332 2.32 2.07 4.50
C LYS A 332 1.12 2.27 5.43
N VAL A 333 -0.09 1.98 4.98
CA VAL A 333 -1.30 2.14 5.81
C VAL A 333 -1.25 1.33 7.11
N TYR A 334 -0.47 0.24 7.14
CA TYR A 334 -0.21 -0.53 8.36
C TYR A 334 0.27 0.34 9.53
N GLY A 335 0.99 1.45 9.27
CA GLY A 335 1.47 2.36 10.30
C GLY A 335 0.34 3.01 11.10
N VAL A 336 -0.82 3.24 10.47
CA VAL A 336 -2.02 3.76 11.14
C VAL A 336 -2.65 2.67 12.01
N PHE A 337 -2.74 1.45 11.52
CA PHE A 337 -3.33 0.33 12.27
C PHE A 337 -2.50 -0.01 13.51
N GLU A 338 -1.18 -0.01 13.37
CA GLU A 338 -0.27 -0.20 14.50
C GLU A 338 -0.38 0.94 15.52
N ALA A 339 -0.48 2.19 15.06
CA ALA A 339 -0.69 3.33 15.96
C ALA A 339 -2.01 3.19 16.74
N LEU A 340 -3.11 2.86 16.06
CA LEU A 340 -4.42 2.65 16.69
C LEU A 340 -4.41 1.50 17.70
N LYS A 341 -3.70 0.41 17.39
CA LYS A 341 -3.49 -0.70 18.31
C LYS A 341 -2.67 -0.28 19.55
N ALA A 342 -1.65 0.55 19.36
CA ALA A 342 -0.81 1.06 20.44
C ALA A 342 -1.58 1.98 21.40
N ILE A 343 -2.50 2.79 20.87
CA ILE A 343 -3.29 3.75 21.66
C ILE A 343 -4.66 3.22 22.11
N LYS A 344 -4.98 1.94 21.86
CA LYS A 344 -6.34 1.39 22.02
C LYS A 344 -6.97 1.62 23.41
N ASP A 345 -6.14 1.65 24.46
CA ASP A 345 -6.58 1.78 25.86
C ASP A 345 -6.51 3.24 26.36
N SER A 346 -6.19 4.19 25.49
CA SER A 346 -6.01 5.61 25.82
C SER A 346 -7.32 6.32 26.12
N LYS A 347 -7.25 7.44 26.85
CA LYS A 347 -8.41 8.32 27.07
C LYS A 347 -8.90 8.91 25.75
N ALA A 348 -8.00 9.22 24.83
CA ALA A 348 -8.37 9.72 23.50
C ALA A 348 -9.24 8.71 22.72
N MET A 349 -8.91 7.41 22.77
CA MET A 349 -9.73 6.37 22.15
C MET A 349 -11.06 6.17 22.86
N GLN A 350 -11.08 6.23 24.21
CA GLN A 350 -12.32 6.14 24.99
C GLN A 350 -13.30 7.28 24.68
N ALA A 351 -12.80 8.48 24.38
CA ALA A 351 -13.60 9.63 23.99
C ALA A 351 -14.23 9.49 22.59
N GLU A 352 -13.72 8.59 21.75
CA GLU A 352 -14.15 8.38 20.37
C GLU A 352 -14.57 6.91 20.14
N PRO A 353 -15.65 6.43 20.81
CA PRO A 353 -16.01 5.01 20.86
C PRO A 353 -16.36 4.39 19.50
N ASN A 354 -16.70 5.22 18.50
CA ASN A 354 -17.06 4.77 17.15
C ASN A 354 -15.91 4.88 16.14
N LEU A 355 -14.75 5.43 16.52
CA LEU A 355 -13.65 5.70 15.59
C LEU A 355 -13.24 4.44 14.81
N ILE A 356 -13.05 3.32 15.51
CA ILE A 356 -12.63 2.07 14.88
C ILE A 356 -13.71 1.52 13.95
N SER A 357 -14.99 1.52 14.35
CA SER A 357 -16.05 0.95 13.52
C SER A 357 -16.33 1.79 12.27
N GLU A 358 -16.22 3.11 12.36
CA GLU A 358 -16.30 4.04 11.22
C GLU A 358 -15.10 3.86 10.28
N LEU A 359 -13.88 3.77 10.83
CA LEU A 359 -12.67 3.55 10.03
C LEU A 359 -12.69 2.18 9.34
N GLN A 360 -13.13 1.13 10.04
CA GLN A 360 -13.33 -0.19 9.43
C GLN A 360 -14.38 -0.15 8.31
N THR A 361 -15.39 0.72 8.40
CA THR A 361 -16.35 0.90 7.31
C THR A 361 -15.67 1.52 6.09
N TRP A 362 -14.86 2.57 6.29
CA TRP A 362 -14.06 3.14 5.21
C TRP A 362 -13.15 2.11 4.54
N PHE A 363 -12.47 1.27 5.32
CA PHE A 363 -11.59 0.22 4.77
C PHE A 363 -12.34 -0.94 4.13
N ARG A 364 -13.57 -1.27 4.56
CA ARG A 364 -14.44 -2.20 3.83
C ARG A 364 -14.81 -1.64 2.46
N ASP A 365 -15.16 -0.36 2.38
CA ASP A 365 -15.46 0.29 1.10
C ASP A 365 -14.21 0.35 0.19
N TYR A 366 -13.04 0.59 0.77
CA TYR A 366 -11.78 0.57 0.03
C TYR A 366 -11.42 -0.82 -0.48
N MET A 367 -11.67 -1.87 0.30
CA MET A 367 -11.51 -3.27 -0.13
C MET A 367 -12.47 -3.63 -1.26
N VAL A 368 -13.73 -3.18 -1.20
CA VAL A 368 -14.67 -3.32 -2.33
C VAL A 368 -14.12 -2.67 -3.60
N TRP A 369 -13.47 -1.51 -3.48
CA TRP A 369 -12.79 -0.90 -4.62
C TRP A 369 -11.58 -1.71 -5.09
N LEU A 370 -10.71 -2.18 -4.18
CA LEU A 370 -9.55 -3.02 -4.53
C LEU A 370 -9.96 -4.30 -5.27
N ASP A 371 -11.05 -4.94 -4.85
CA ASP A 371 -11.55 -6.20 -5.40
C ASP A 371 -12.32 -6.03 -6.73
N SER A 372 -12.68 -4.80 -7.11
CA SER A 372 -13.48 -4.54 -8.32
C SER A 372 -12.79 -3.66 -9.36
N SER A 373 -11.76 -2.89 -8.97
CA SER A 373 -11.02 -2.00 -9.86
C SER A 373 -10.07 -2.77 -10.78
N GLU A 374 -10.04 -2.38 -12.06
CA GLU A 374 -9.08 -2.90 -13.02
C GLU A 374 -7.65 -2.50 -12.67
N GLU A 375 -7.44 -1.27 -12.20
CA GLU A 375 -6.15 -0.74 -11.74
C GLU A 375 -5.62 -1.54 -10.55
N ALA A 376 -6.46 -1.81 -9.55
CA ALA A 376 -6.11 -2.61 -8.38
C ALA A 376 -5.78 -4.07 -8.75
N HIS A 377 -6.57 -4.69 -9.64
CA HIS A 377 -6.27 -6.03 -10.14
C HIS A 377 -4.96 -6.11 -10.93
N HIS A 378 -4.62 -5.07 -11.69
CA HIS A 378 -3.33 -4.99 -12.37
C HIS A 378 -2.17 -4.88 -11.38
N GLU A 379 -2.31 -4.09 -10.32
CA GLU A 379 -1.31 -3.98 -9.26
C GLU A 379 -1.15 -5.29 -8.50
N MET A 380 -2.25 -5.93 -8.12
CA MET A 380 -2.28 -7.24 -7.46
C MET A 380 -1.53 -8.30 -8.28
N LYS A 381 -1.66 -8.27 -9.62
CA LYS A 381 -1.01 -9.22 -10.53
C LYS A 381 0.41 -8.82 -10.91
N ALA A 382 0.92 -7.69 -10.44
CA ALA A 382 2.29 -7.28 -10.69
C ALA A 382 3.27 -8.30 -10.11
N ARG A 383 4.36 -8.54 -10.84
CA ARG A 383 5.33 -9.61 -10.53
C ARG A 383 6.56 -9.14 -9.77
N ASN A 384 6.64 -7.84 -9.53
CA ASN A 384 7.73 -7.16 -8.87
C ASN A 384 7.24 -6.58 -7.52
N ASN A 385 7.99 -5.65 -6.96
CA ASN A 385 7.68 -4.93 -5.72
C ASN A 385 6.24 -4.44 -5.59
N HIS A 386 5.59 -4.02 -6.70
CA HIS A 386 4.19 -3.58 -6.67
C HIS A 386 3.25 -4.68 -6.17
N GLY A 387 3.42 -5.92 -6.63
CA GLY A 387 2.58 -7.04 -6.18
C GLY A 387 2.86 -7.40 -4.73
N THR A 388 4.12 -7.34 -4.31
CA THR A 388 4.55 -7.57 -2.92
C THR A 388 3.88 -6.58 -1.98
N TYR A 389 3.98 -5.29 -2.28
CA TYR A 389 3.41 -4.23 -1.46
C TYR A 389 1.88 -4.17 -1.51
N PHE A 390 1.25 -4.57 -2.63
CA PHE A 390 -0.19 -4.81 -2.67
C PHE A 390 -0.59 -5.87 -1.62
N THR A 391 0.13 -7.00 -1.57
CA THR A 391 -0.17 -8.07 -0.61
C THR A 391 0.05 -7.62 0.83
N VAL A 392 1.13 -6.88 1.12
CA VAL A 392 1.37 -6.26 2.45
C VAL A 392 0.18 -5.36 2.84
N GLN A 393 -0.23 -4.46 1.95
CA GLN A 393 -1.35 -3.56 2.21
C GLN A 393 -2.64 -4.33 2.47
N TYR A 394 -3.00 -5.25 1.59
CA TYR A 394 -4.27 -5.98 1.65
C TYR A 394 -4.35 -6.82 2.92
N LEU A 395 -3.26 -7.51 3.27
CA LEU A 395 -3.16 -8.30 4.49
C LEU A 395 -3.28 -7.43 5.75
N SER A 396 -2.62 -6.27 5.77
CA SER A 396 -2.76 -5.29 6.87
C SER A 396 -4.22 -4.83 7.07
N ILE A 397 -4.95 -4.62 5.97
CA ILE A 397 -6.35 -4.23 6.04
C ILE A 397 -7.21 -5.39 6.56
N LEU A 398 -7.00 -6.62 6.09
CA LEU A 398 -7.71 -7.80 6.62
C LEU A 398 -7.50 -7.97 8.13
N GLU A 399 -6.26 -7.78 8.62
CA GLU A 399 -5.94 -7.80 10.04
C GLU A 399 -6.70 -6.72 10.81
N PHE A 400 -6.71 -5.48 10.31
CA PHE A 400 -7.45 -4.37 10.92
C PHE A 400 -8.97 -4.59 10.95
N LEU A 401 -9.51 -5.25 9.91
CA LEU A 401 -10.92 -5.63 9.83
C LEU A 401 -11.26 -6.87 10.68
N GLY A 402 -10.27 -7.53 11.30
CA GLY A 402 -10.46 -8.77 12.07
C GLY A 402 -10.76 -10.00 11.21
N SER A 403 -10.45 -9.96 9.92
CA SER A 403 -10.67 -11.03 8.93
C SER A 403 -9.52 -12.04 8.92
N ASN A 404 -9.27 -12.69 10.06
CA ASN A 404 -8.08 -13.51 10.28
C ASN A 404 -7.99 -14.74 9.36
N ALA A 405 -9.12 -15.35 8.99
CA ALA A 405 -9.13 -16.52 8.11
C ALA A 405 -8.68 -16.15 6.68
N GLU A 406 -9.19 -15.03 6.18
CA GLU A 406 -8.81 -14.44 4.89
C GLU A 406 -7.34 -13.98 4.90
N ALA A 407 -6.89 -13.35 6.00
CA ALA A 407 -5.51 -12.93 6.17
C ALA A 407 -4.56 -14.14 6.12
N LYS A 408 -4.88 -15.22 6.83
CA LYS A 408 -4.12 -16.48 6.78
C LYS A 408 -4.09 -17.09 5.37
N ALA A 409 -5.23 -17.12 4.68
CA ALA A 409 -5.30 -17.65 3.32
C ALA A 409 -4.44 -16.84 2.33
N LEU A 410 -4.46 -15.50 2.44
CA LEU A 410 -3.61 -14.63 1.62
C LEU A 410 -2.12 -14.79 1.95
N ALA A 411 -1.77 -14.94 3.23
CA ALA A 411 -0.40 -15.24 3.65
C ALA A 411 0.10 -16.58 3.08
N GLU A 412 -0.74 -17.62 3.06
CA GLU A 412 -0.40 -18.90 2.43
C GLU A 412 -0.22 -18.76 0.91
N GLU A 413 -1.11 -18.04 0.23
CA GLU A 413 -0.98 -17.76 -1.20
C GLU A 413 0.31 -17.00 -1.54
N ALA A 414 0.73 -16.08 -0.67
CA ALA A 414 1.95 -15.28 -0.85
C ALA A 414 3.21 -16.13 -1.06
N LYS A 415 3.27 -17.36 -0.52
CA LYS A 415 4.36 -18.32 -0.80
C LYS A 415 4.57 -18.50 -2.31
N ILE A 416 3.49 -18.84 -3.02
CA ILE A 416 3.53 -19.21 -4.43
C ILE A 416 3.38 -18.02 -5.39
N VAL A 417 2.79 -16.90 -4.96
CA VAL A 417 2.60 -15.71 -5.83
C VAL A 417 3.59 -14.56 -5.57
N ARG A 418 4.34 -14.59 -4.45
CA ARG A 418 5.37 -13.60 -4.09
C ARG A 418 6.75 -14.23 -3.94
N VAL A 419 7.04 -14.88 -2.81
CA VAL A 419 8.39 -15.36 -2.47
C VAL A 419 8.93 -16.28 -3.57
N GLY A 420 8.16 -17.32 -3.93
CA GLY A 420 8.56 -18.32 -4.92
C GLY A 420 8.98 -17.76 -6.29
N PRO A 421 8.13 -16.98 -6.99
CA PRO A 421 8.43 -16.48 -8.33
C PRO A 421 9.33 -15.24 -8.37
N GLN A 422 9.51 -14.51 -7.25
CA GLN A 422 10.29 -13.26 -7.23
C GLN A 422 11.75 -13.43 -6.86
N ILE A 423 12.17 -14.59 -6.36
CA ILE A 423 13.53 -14.82 -5.89
C ILE A 423 14.16 -15.99 -6.65
N ARG A 424 15.29 -15.72 -7.30
CA ARG A 424 16.14 -16.76 -7.92
C ARG A 424 16.90 -17.55 -6.86
N LYS A 425 17.35 -18.75 -7.20
CA LYS A 425 18.14 -19.60 -6.28
C LYS A 425 19.42 -18.94 -5.76
N ASP A 426 19.99 -18.02 -6.51
CA ASP A 426 21.16 -17.23 -6.08
C ASP A 426 20.78 -16.02 -5.22
N GLY A 427 19.49 -15.73 -5.02
CA GLY A 427 18.98 -14.58 -4.28
C GLY A 427 18.67 -13.35 -5.14
N ALA A 428 19.05 -13.35 -6.42
CA ALA A 428 18.73 -12.24 -7.30
C ALA A 428 17.21 -12.13 -7.55
N GLN A 429 16.72 -10.91 -7.69
CA GLN A 429 15.30 -10.62 -7.89
C GLN A 429 15.06 -10.17 -9.34
N PRO A 430 14.71 -11.08 -10.26
CA PRO A 430 14.86 -10.87 -11.70
C PRO A 430 14.10 -9.65 -12.22
N TYR A 431 12.88 -9.41 -11.71
CA TYR A 431 12.06 -8.27 -12.11
C TYR A 431 12.57 -6.92 -11.59
N GLU A 432 13.37 -6.91 -10.52
CA GLU A 432 14.01 -5.71 -9.99
C GLU A 432 15.36 -5.46 -10.65
N THR A 433 16.09 -6.52 -10.99
CA THR A 433 17.41 -6.46 -11.63
C THR A 433 17.36 -5.93 -13.07
N GLU A 434 16.20 -5.96 -13.72
CA GLU A 434 16.00 -5.34 -15.04
C GLU A 434 15.83 -3.81 -15.00
N ARG A 435 15.75 -3.21 -13.80
CA ARG A 435 15.47 -1.77 -13.63
C ARG A 435 16.75 -0.92 -13.72
N PRO A 436 16.67 0.36 -14.16
CA PRO A 436 17.85 1.24 -14.25
C PRO A 436 18.57 1.51 -12.92
N ILE A 437 17.84 1.47 -11.80
CA ILE A 437 18.36 1.59 -10.43
C ILE A 437 18.13 0.27 -9.67
N SER A 438 18.64 -0.81 -10.25
CA SER A 438 18.28 -2.19 -9.88
C SER A 438 18.63 -2.56 -8.44
N TYR A 439 19.72 -2.03 -7.87
CA TYR A 439 20.10 -2.33 -6.50
C TYR A 439 19.07 -1.77 -5.51
N TYR A 440 18.62 -0.53 -5.75
CA TYR A 440 17.56 0.10 -4.97
C TYR A 440 16.26 -0.72 -5.04
N TYR A 441 15.80 -1.10 -6.23
CA TYR A 441 14.56 -1.87 -6.38
C TYR A 441 14.65 -3.27 -5.77
N SER A 442 15.82 -3.92 -5.83
CA SER A 442 16.06 -5.20 -5.17
C SER A 442 15.97 -5.06 -3.65
N THR A 443 16.51 -3.97 -3.10
CA THR A 443 16.37 -3.66 -1.68
C THR A 443 14.92 -3.34 -1.32
N PHE A 444 14.25 -2.50 -2.11
CA PHE A 444 12.87 -2.08 -1.89
C PHE A 444 11.87 -3.26 -1.92
N ASN A 445 11.97 -4.17 -2.90
CA ASN A 445 11.12 -5.36 -2.91
C ASN A 445 11.39 -6.25 -1.70
N LEU A 446 12.66 -6.40 -1.31
CA LEU A 446 13.05 -7.21 -0.16
C LEU A 446 12.52 -6.64 1.16
N GLN A 447 12.43 -5.32 1.31
CA GLN A 447 11.73 -4.69 2.42
C GLN A 447 10.27 -5.16 2.47
N GLY A 448 9.56 -5.13 1.34
CA GLY A 448 8.19 -5.63 1.22
C GLY A 448 8.05 -7.12 1.56
N LEU A 449 8.97 -7.97 1.10
CA LEU A 449 8.96 -9.40 1.38
C LEU A 449 9.21 -9.71 2.86
N ILE A 450 10.11 -8.97 3.51
CA ILE A 450 10.35 -9.05 4.95
C ILE A 450 9.11 -8.62 5.74
N LEU A 451 8.50 -7.49 5.39
CA LEU A 451 7.24 -7.03 5.99
C LEU A 451 6.17 -8.12 5.89
N LEU A 452 5.99 -8.66 4.68
CA LEU A 452 5.03 -9.73 4.42
C LEU A 452 5.31 -11.00 5.23
N ALA A 453 6.58 -11.39 5.38
CA ALA A 453 6.97 -12.55 6.18
C ALA A 453 6.69 -12.37 7.67
N MET A 454 6.84 -11.15 8.19
CA MET A 454 6.47 -10.82 9.56
C MET A 454 4.96 -10.92 9.77
N GLN A 455 4.18 -10.32 8.87
CA GLN A 455 2.73 -10.36 8.97
C GLN A 455 2.18 -11.77 8.78
N ALA A 456 2.74 -12.55 7.84
CA ALA A 456 2.37 -13.94 7.62
C ALA A 456 2.68 -14.83 8.85
N ALA A 457 3.82 -14.62 9.51
CA ALA A 457 4.13 -15.27 10.78
C ALA A 457 3.11 -14.90 11.87
N SER A 458 2.38 -13.79 11.69
CA SER A 458 1.26 -13.42 12.54
C SER A 458 0.01 -14.34 12.44
N HIS A 459 -0.02 -15.17 11.40
CA HIS A 459 -1.10 -16.13 11.12
C HIS A 459 -0.61 -17.58 11.11
N ASP A 460 0.52 -17.84 11.77
CA ASP A 460 1.25 -19.12 11.76
C ASP A 460 1.68 -19.57 10.35
N VAL A 461 1.94 -18.62 9.44
CA VAL A 461 2.42 -18.89 8.09
C VAL A 461 3.89 -18.52 7.99
N ASP A 462 4.75 -19.52 7.80
CA ASP A 462 6.19 -19.32 7.65
C ASP A 462 6.56 -19.00 6.19
N LEU A 463 6.82 -17.71 5.92
CA LEU A 463 7.42 -17.26 4.66
C LEU A 463 8.95 -17.14 4.73
N TRP A 464 9.52 -17.08 5.93
CA TRP A 464 10.96 -16.93 6.13
C TRP A 464 11.73 -18.14 5.59
N HIS A 465 11.22 -19.34 5.85
CA HIS A 465 11.84 -20.59 5.43
C HIS A 465 11.22 -21.21 4.17
N TYR A 466 10.32 -20.48 3.49
CA TYR A 466 9.72 -20.98 2.26
C TYR A 466 10.71 -20.88 1.09
N SER A 467 10.93 -22.01 0.41
CA SER A 467 11.67 -22.09 -0.85
C SER A 467 10.72 -22.51 -1.97
N GLY A 468 10.72 -21.75 -3.07
CA GLY A 468 9.88 -22.03 -4.24
C GLY A 468 10.18 -23.36 -4.94
N LEU A 469 11.23 -24.10 -4.54
CA LEU A 469 11.55 -25.41 -5.11
C LEU A 469 10.61 -26.53 -4.67
N ALA A 470 9.89 -26.39 -3.55
CA ALA A 470 8.88 -27.38 -3.14
C ALA A 470 7.69 -27.44 -4.11
N ASP A 471 7.41 -26.35 -4.83
CA ASP A 471 6.24 -26.20 -5.73
C ASP A 471 6.60 -25.77 -7.17
N ALA A 472 7.90 -25.78 -7.53
CA ALA A 472 8.39 -25.26 -8.81
C ALA A 472 7.76 -25.94 -10.05
N GLU A 473 7.43 -27.24 -9.97
CA GLU A 473 6.72 -27.94 -11.05
C GLU A 473 5.29 -27.42 -11.28
N ALA A 474 4.60 -26.98 -10.22
CA ALA A 474 3.25 -26.42 -10.32
C ALA A 474 3.28 -24.97 -10.85
N ILE A 475 4.29 -24.20 -10.47
CA ILE A 475 4.52 -22.82 -10.92
C ILE A 475 4.91 -22.81 -12.41
N GLN A 476 5.90 -23.62 -12.83
CA GLN A 476 6.33 -23.70 -14.23
C GLN A 476 5.23 -24.12 -15.20
N LYS A 477 4.28 -24.97 -14.79
CA LYS A 477 3.14 -25.39 -15.64
C LYS A 477 2.15 -24.25 -15.94
N LYS A 478 2.02 -23.25 -15.06
CA LYS A 478 1.06 -22.15 -15.23
C LYS A 478 1.58 -20.98 -16.08
N SER A 479 2.88 -20.94 -16.40
CA SER A 479 3.51 -19.78 -17.01
C SER A 479 4.56 -20.15 -18.05
N LYS A 480 4.19 -20.10 -19.33
CA LYS A 480 5.11 -20.29 -20.47
C LYS A 480 6.28 -19.27 -20.51
N LYS A 481 6.27 -18.23 -19.66
CA LYS A 481 7.32 -17.20 -19.54
C LYS A 481 8.27 -17.42 -18.34
N GLU A 482 7.87 -18.15 -17.31
CA GLU A 482 8.67 -18.41 -16.09
C GLU A 482 9.82 -19.38 -16.31
N ALA A 483 9.75 -20.21 -17.35
CA ALA A 483 10.83 -21.13 -17.73
C ALA A 483 12.16 -20.45 -18.14
N LYS A 484 12.29 -19.11 -17.99
CA LYS A 484 13.52 -18.36 -18.27
C LYS A 484 14.35 -18.02 -17.03
N PHE A 485 13.77 -17.98 -15.83
CA PHE A 485 14.51 -17.63 -14.61
C PHE A 485 14.68 -18.85 -13.71
N ASP A 486 15.88 -19.01 -13.15
CA ASP A 486 16.17 -20.07 -12.17
C ASP A 486 15.60 -19.67 -10.79
N ILE A 487 14.27 -19.62 -10.70
CA ILE A 487 13.49 -19.27 -9.51
C ILE A 487 13.56 -20.36 -8.43
N GLY A 488 13.20 -20.00 -7.20
CA GLY A 488 13.12 -20.94 -6.08
C GLY A 488 14.09 -20.64 -4.92
N GLY A 489 14.66 -19.44 -4.89
CA GLY A 489 15.38 -18.95 -3.71
C GLY A 489 14.45 -18.61 -2.55
N THR A 490 15.06 -18.16 -1.46
CA THR A 490 14.39 -17.79 -0.20
C THR A 490 14.61 -16.31 0.11
N ILE A 491 13.87 -15.79 1.10
CA ILE A 491 14.14 -14.45 1.64
C ILE A 491 15.58 -14.37 2.18
N GLU A 492 16.10 -15.45 2.80
CA GLU A 492 17.50 -15.50 3.26
C GLU A 492 18.49 -15.28 2.11
N ASP A 493 18.28 -15.98 0.99
CA ASP A 493 19.15 -15.87 -0.20
C ASP A 493 19.13 -14.45 -0.77
N ALA A 494 17.94 -13.82 -0.83
CA ALA A 494 17.81 -12.45 -1.30
C ALA A 494 18.52 -11.44 -0.39
N ILE A 495 18.41 -11.59 0.94
CA ILE A 495 19.16 -10.75 1.90
C ILE A 495 20.66 -10.93 1.71
N ARG A 496 21.12 -12.18 1.55
CA ARG A 496 22.54 -12.48 1.38
C ARG A 496 23.06 -11.86 0.08
N TYR A 497 22.29 -11.97 -0.99
CA TYR A 497 22.64 -11.40 -2.29
C TYR A 497 22.86 -9.89 -2.22
N VAL A 498 21.90 -9.14 -1.66
CA VAL A 498 22.06 -7.68 -1.55
C VAL A 498 23.13 -7.29 -0.53
N ALA A 499 23.28 -8.02 0.58
CA ALA A 499 24.34 -7.76 1.57
C ALA A 499 25.74 -7.94 0.98
N ASP A 500 25.97 -9.04 0.28
CA ASP A 500 27.25 -9.36 -0.34
C ASP A 500 27.64 -8.33 -1.41
N TYR A 501 26.70 -7.90 -2.25
CA TYR A 501 26.97 -6.85 -3.25
C TYR A 501 26.99 -5.43 -2.66
N GLY A 502 26.47 -5.24 -1.44
CA GLY A 502 26.50 -3.97 -0.75
C GLY A 502 27.89 -3.57 -0.25
N VAL A 503 28.76 -4.55 0.00
CA VAL A 503 30.13 -4.33 0.51
C VAL A 503 31.21 -4.48 -0.56
N ARG A 504 30.85 -4.99 -1.75
CA ARG A 504 31.75 -5.13 -2.91
C ARG A 504 31.90 -3.82 -3.67
N ASP A 505 32.87 -3.77 -4.60
CA ASP A 505 32.97 -2.65 -5.52
C ASP A 505 31.67 -2.51 -6.32
N PRO A 506 31.10 -1.29 -6.46
CA PRO A 506 29.84 -1.10 -7.17
C PRO A 506 29.83 -1.66 -8.60
N SER A 507 30.98 -1.68 -9.30
CA SER A 507 31.11 -2.24 -10.65
C SER A 507 30.97 -3.76 -10.72
N GLU A 508 31.06 -4.47 -9.58
CA GLU A 508 30.83 -5.91 -9.52
C GLU A 508 29.34 -6.28 -9.58
N TRP A 509 28.43 -5.32 -9.37
CA TRP A 509 26.99 -5.57 -9.51
C TRP A 509 26.66 -5.92 -10.97
N PRO A 510 26.11 -7.12 -11.24
CA PRO A 510 26.07 -7.66 -12.61
C PRO A 510 24.91 -7.12 -13.45
N TYR A 511 24.20 -6.08 -12.99
CA TYR A 511 23.01 -5.53 -13.62
C TYR A 511 23.13 -4.01 -13.83
N PRO A 512 22.31 -3.42 -14.71
CA PRO A 512 22.26 -1.97 -14.86
C PRO A 512 21.91 -1.28 -13.54
N ASP A 513 22.78 -0.40 -13.05
CA ASP A 513 22.55 0.33 -11.81
C ASP A 513 23.16 1.74 -11.92
N SER A 514 22.29 2.75 -11.88
CA SER A 514 22.68 4.16 -11.88
C SER A 514 22.26 4.88 -10.60
N GLY A 515 21.86 4.13 -9.57
CA GLY A 515 21.20 4.66 -8.37
C GLY A 515 22.08 4.59 -7.12
N ALA A 516 21.64 5.27 -6.06
CA ALA A 516 22.22 5.12 -4.74
C ALA A 516 21.93 3.72 -4.17
N ARG A 517 22.85 3.22 -3.35
CA ARG A 517 22.70 1.95 -2.63
C ARG A 517 22.29 2.21 -1.19
N PRO A 518 21.08 1.83 -0.76
CA PRO A 518 20.61 2.06 0.60
C PRO A 518 21.23 1.05 1.58
N LEU A 519 22.54 1.15 1.82
CA LEU A 519 23.29 0.18 2.64
C LEU A 519 22.82 0.13 4.09
N ILE A 520 22.32 1.25 4.62
CA ILE A 520 21.69 1.28 5.94
C ILE A 520 20.50 0.30 5.95
N GLU A 521 19.64 0.31 4.93
CA GLU A 521 18.50 -0.61 4.82
C GLU A 521 18.95 -2.08 4.74
N VAL A 522 19.99 -2.35 3.97
CA VAL A 522 20.56 -3.69 3.86
C VAL A 522 21.15 -4.19 5.19
N LEU A 523 21.81 -3.32 5.96
CA LEU A 523 22.28 -3.64 7.32
C LEU A 523 21.12 -4.01 8.25
N LYS A 524 19.96 -3.33 8.14
CA LYS A 524 18.75 -3.67 8.91
C LYS A 524 18.28 -5.08 8.56
N MET A 525 18.21 -5.39 7.27
CA MET A 525 17.81 -6.71 6.80
C MET A 525 18.76 -7.81 7.28
N ALA A 526 20.08 -7.58 7.25
CA ALA A 526 21.07 -8.52 7.77
C ALA A 526 20.90 -8.75 9.28
N ARG A 527 20.61 -7.68 10.05
CA ARG A 527 20.29 -7.80 11.48
C ARG A 527 19.03 -8.62 11.71
N ILE A 528 17.96 -8.36 10.95
CA ILE A 528 16.74 -9.17 10.98
C ILE A 528 17.03 -10.64 10.65
N ALA A 529 17.79 -10.89 9.59
CA ALA A 529 18.18 -12.23 9.18
C ALA A 529 18.97 -12.95 10.27
N SER A 530 19.84 -12.25 11.00
CA SER A 530 20.55 -12.81 12.17
C SER A 530 19.61 -13.27 13.29
N LEU A 531 18.42 -12.66 13.40
CA LEU A 531 17.41 -13.05 14.38
C LEU A 531 16.64 -14.29 13.94
N VAL A 532 16.35 -14.38 12.64
CA VAL A 532 15.53 -15.44 12.04
C VAL A 532 16.36 -16.71 11.80
N TYR A 533 17.52 -16.57 11.16
CA TYR A 533 18.32 -17.68 10.65
C TYR A 533 19.56 -17.99 11.51
N GLY A 534 19.82 -17.18 12.54
CA GLY A 534 20.89 -17.40 13.53
C GLY A 534 22.03 -16.38 13.44
N ARG A 535 22.49 -15.91 14.61
CA ARG A 535 23.46 -14.79 14.71
C ARG A 535 24.80 -15.10 14.06
N ASP A 536 25.36 -16.28 14.31
CA ASP A 536 26.69 -16.67 13.84
C ASP A 536 26.81 -16.65 12.31
N ARG A 537 25.70 -16.89 11.60
CA ARG A 537 25.66 -16.88 10.12
C ARG A 537 25.76 -15.47 9.51
N TRP A 538 25.34 -14.45 10.26
CA TRP A 538 25.15 -13.09 9.77
C TRP A 538 26.10 -12.08 10.39
N GLN A 539 26.83 -12.46 11.45
CA GLN A 539 27.75 -11.59 12.17
C GLN A 539 28.76 -10.90 11.24
N LYS A 540 29.42 -11.66 10.35
CA LYS A 540 30.40 -11.11 9.41
C LYS A 540 29.76 -10.10 8.44
N SER A 541 28.63 -10.44 7.80
CA SER A 541 27.95 -9.53 6.89
C SER A 541 27.51 -8.23 7.59
N ILE A 542 27.07 -8.31 8.85
CA ILE A 542 26.71 -7.14 9.67
C ILE A 542 27.94 -6.26 9.94
N GLU A 543 29.08 -6.86 10.30
CA GLU A 543 30.34 -6.17 10.53
C GLU A 543 30.86 -5.48 9.26
N ASP A 544 30.90 -6.20 8.13
CA ASP A 544 31.35 -5.69 6.84
C ASP A 544 30.47 -4.53 6.34
N LEU A 545 29.14 -4.67 6.45
CA LEU A 545 28.20 -3.59 6.11
C LEU A 545 28.37 -2.37 7.02
N THR A 546 28.55 -2.59 8.32
CA THR A 546 28.76 -1.50 9.29
C THR A 546 30.05 -0.75 8.99
N ALA A 547 31.15 -1.46 8.71
CA ALA A 547 32.42 -0.86 8.33
C ALA A 547 32.27 -0.03 7.04
N THR A 548 31.64 -0.59 6.01
CA THR A 548 31.41 0.08 4.71
C THR A 548 30.62 1.38 4.88
N ILE A 549 29.55 1.36 5.68
CA ILE A 549 28.73 2.55 5.96
C ILE A 549 29.54 3.64 6.68
N ASN A 550 30.32 3.25 7.70
CA ASN A 550 31.15 4.20 8.47
C ASN A 550 32.26 4.81 7.61
N GLU A 551 32.88 4.01 6.73
CA GLU A 551 33.87 4.51 5.77
C GLU A 551 33.26 5.53 4.80
N GLY A 552 32.06 5.26 4.28
CA GLY A 552 31.32 6.17 3.41
C GLY A 552 31.06 7.52 4.07
N ALA A 553 30.51 7.52 5.30
CA ALA A 553 30.27 8.74 6.07
C ALA A 553 31.56 9.55 6.32
N SER A 554 32.68 8.87 6.61
CA SER A 554 33.97 9.52 6.84
C SER A 554 34.60 10.16 5.59
N ARG A 555 34.17 9.77 4.38
CA ARG A 555 34.61 10.37 3.11
C ARG A 555 33.81 11.62 2.77
N GLU A 556 32.51 11.63 3.07
CA GLU A 556 31.64 12.80 2.89
C GLU A 556 32.08 13.95 3.82
N ASP A 557 32.39 13.66 5.09
CA ASP A 557 32.90 14.65 6.06
C ASP A 557 34.26 15.25 5.68
N LYS A 558 35.06 14.59 4.83
CA LYS A 558 36.37 15.09 4.37
C LYS A 558 36.32 15.88 3.07
N SER A 559 35.16 15.93 2.42
CA SER A 559 34.94 16.72 1.20
C SER A 559 34.33 18.11 1.44
N GLY A 560 34.02 18.45 2.70
CA GLY A 560 33.51 19.75 3.08
C GLY A 560 34.60 20.69 3.57
N ASP A 561 35.22 21.44 2.65
CA ASP A 561 35.83 22.74 2.95
C ASP A 561 35.60 23.71 1.78
N GLU A 562 35.16 24.93 2.15
CA GLU A 562 35.11 26.20 1.42
C GLU A 562 34.10 26.34 0.26
N ASP A 563 32.83 26.67 0.57
CA ASP A 563 32.18 27.95 0.18
C ASP A 563 30.65 27.94 0.40
N SER A 564 30.13 29.11 0.77
CA SER A 564 28.71 29.56 0.91
C SER A 564 27.97 29.27 2.23
N GLU A 565 28.10 30.23 3.15
CA GLU A 565 26.97 30.74 3.93
C GLU A 565 25.90 31.32 2.97
N ASP A 566 24.64 31.24 3.40
CA ASP A 566 23.39 31.76 2.79
C ASP A 566 22.77 30.98 1.61
N GLY A 567 21.61 30.35 1.86
CA GLY A 567 20.76 29.79 0.81
C GLY A 567 19.55 28.97 1.29
N ASP A 568 18.46 29.66 1.62
CA ASP A 568 17.10 29.10 1.61
C ASP A 568 16.74 28.65 0.17
N GLY A 569 16.22 27.43 0.02
CA GLY A 569 15.59 26.94 -1.22
C GLY A 569 16.33 25.82 -1.97
N GLY A 570 15.79 24.60 -1.91
CA GLY A 570 16.12 23.52 -2.85
C GLY A 570 15.94 22.10 -2.29
N ASP A 571 14.71 21.70 -1.99
CA ASP A 571 14.35 20.30 -1.69
C ASP A 571 14.63 19.42 -2.93
N GLY A 572 15.84 18.87 -2.97
CA GLY A 572 16.32 17.91 -3.94
C GLY A 572 15.59 16.58 -3.75
N GLY A 573 14.66 16.29 -4.65
CA GLY A 573 13.76 15.15 -4.59
C GLY A 573 14.43 13.79 -4.38
N ALA A 574 13.75 12.99 -3.55
CA ALA A 574 13.80 11.53 -3.48
C ALA A 574 15.04 10.86 -2.85
N ALA A 575 15.84 11.58 -2.05
CA ALA A 575 16.87 10.96 -1.20
C ALA A 575 16.62 11.11 0.31
N ASP A 576 15.55 11.80 0.73
CA ASP A 576 15.31 12.15 2.14
C ASP A 576 14.14 11.37 2.79
N GLU A 577 13.94 10.11 2.39
CA GLU A 577 13.26 9.15 3.27
C GLU A 577 14.28 8.72 4.34
N ASP A 578 14.38 9.56 5.39
CA ASP A 578 15.16 9.41 6.63
C ASP A 578 15.51 7.93 6.90
N SER A 579 16.80 7.59 6.74
CA SER A 579 17.36 6.23 6.76
C SER A 579 17.21 5.50 8.10
N ASN A 580 16.49 6.07 9.07
CA ASN A 580 16.07 5.47 10.33
C ASN A 580 14.61 4.92 10.30
N VAL A 581 13.85 5.23 9.24
CA VAL A 581 12.40 4.97 9.15
C VAL A 581 12.06 3.48 9.15
N PHE A 582 12.80 2.63 8.42
CA PHE A 582 12.42 1.23 8.26
C PHE A 582 12.62 0.33 9.51
N ILE A 583 13.65 0.56 10.35
CA ILE A 583 13.87 -0.23 11.59
C ILE A 583 12.78 0.07 12.61
N CYS A 584 12.40 1.34 12.72
CA CYS A 584 11.30 1.73 13.58
C CYS A 584 10.01 1.13 13.04
N GLU A 585 9.71 1.25 11.74
CA GLU A 585 8.50 0.72 11.09
C GLU A 585 8.33 -0.82 11.17
N LEU A 586 9.42 -1.60 11.16
CA LEU A 586 9.35 -3.05 11.30
C LEU A 586 9.15 -3.51 12.74
N GLY A 587 9.32 -2.63 13.71
CA GLY A 587 9.31 -2.97 15.12
C GLY A 587 7.98 -3.48 15.67
N ILE A 588 6.93 -3.80 14.89
CA ILE A 588 5.62 -4.25 15.44
C ILE A 588 4.86 -5.26 14.57
N LEU A 589 5.26 -5.49 13.32
CA LEU A 589 4.40 -6.13 12.31
C LEU A 589 4.22 -7.66 12.43
N SER A 590 4.46 -8.25 13.60
CA SER A 590 4.02 -9.61 13.89
C SER A 590 3.51 -9.70 15.32
N HIS A 591 2.19 -9.77 15.55
CA HIS A 591 1.59 -9.99 16.88
C HIS A 591 1.89 -8.94 17.99
N GLY A 592 2.47 -7.77 17.70
CA GLY A 592 3.04 -6.94 18.78
C GLY A 592 4.41 -7.42 19.27
N ARG A 593 5.05 -8.34 18.53
CA ARG A 593 6.48 -8.66 18.64
C ARG A 593 7.27 -7.49 18.16
N LEU A 594 7.96 -6.90 19.13
CA LEU A 594 8.66 -5.65 18.98
C LEU A 594 9.98 -5.90 18.23
N TRP A 595 9.89 -6.14 16.92
CA TRP A 595 10.92 -6.81 16.12
C TRP A 595 12.23 -6.04 15.98
N HIS A 596 12.32 -4.79 16.44
CA HIS A 596 13.60 -4.09 16.37
C HIS A 596 13.95 -3.12 17.50
N CYS A 597 13.14 -2.98 18.57
CA CYS A 597 13.64 -2.29 19.77
C CYS A 597 14.17 -3.26 20.84
N PHE A 598 14.21 -4.57 20.57
CA PHE A 598 14.42 -5.61 21.60
C PHE A 598 15.54 -6.64 21.34
N LYS A 599 16.46 -6.38 20.42
CA LYS A 599 17.72 -7.15 20.37
C LYS A 599 18.94 -6.26 20.18
#